data_AF-A0A2D7K5T3-F1
#
_entry.id   AF-A0A2D7K5T3-F1
#
_cell.length_a   1.000
_cell.length_b   1.000
_cell.length_c   1.000
_cell.angle_alpha   90.00
_cell.angle_beta   90.00
_cell.angle_gamma   90.00
#
_symmetry.space_group_name_H-M   'P 1'
#
loop_
_entity.id
_entity.type
_entity.pdbx_description
1 polymer ?
#
loop_
_entity_poly.entity_id
_entity_poly.type
_entity_poly.pdbx_seq_one_letter_code
_entity_poly.pdbx_strand_id
1 'polypeptide(L)' 'MIPLMKTTFLNEQETKKNLANFILESSKLSMGEYCQNFEEKFSEF' A
#
# COMPACT_ATOMS: atom_id res chain seq x y z
N MET A 1 26.74 11.94 6.21
CA MET A 1 25.88 12.04 5.01
C MET A 1 24.84 10.93 5.11
N ILE A 2 23.55 11.26 5.19
CA ILE A 2 22.49 10.24 5.29
C ILE A 2 22.36 9.60 3.89
N PRO A 3 22.48 8.26 3.77
CA PRO A 3 22.33 7.60 2.48
C PRO A 3 20.89 7.75 1.98
N LEU A 4 20.74 8.10 0.70
CA LEU A 4 19.43 8.12 0.04
C LEU A 4 18.91 6.69 -0.10
N MET A 5 17.69 6.45 0.37
CA MET A 5 16.98 5.21 0.09
C MET A 5 16.75 5.07 -1.42
N LYS A 6 17.36 4.04 -2.01
CA LYS A 6 17.23 3.72 -3.44
C LYS A 6 15.93 2.99 -3.76
N THR A 7 15.23 2.51 -2.73
CA THR A 7 13.97 1.79 -2.84
C THR A 7 12.84 2.70 -2.39
N THR A 8 11.78 2.77 -3.19
CA THR A 8 10.61 3.61 -2.89
C THR A 8 9.66 2.89 -1.94
N PHE A 9 9.62 1.56 -2.01
CA PHE A 9 8.70 0.73 -1.24
C PHE A 9 9.44 -0.33 -0.43
N LEU A 10 8.92 -0.65 0.75
CA LEU A 10 9.28 -1.85 1.50
C LEU A 10 8.79 -3.07 0.71
N ASN A 11 9.63 -4.07 0.44
CA ASN A 11 9.31 -5.22 -0.42
C ASN A 11 8.89 -4.82 -1.86
N GLU A 12 9.74 -4.02 -2.50
CA GLU A 12 9.39 -3.26 -3.70
C GLU A 12 8.71 -4.02 -4.85
N GLN A 13 9.11 -5.27 -5.13
CA GLN A 13 8.44 -6.05 -6.18
C GLN A 13 6.99 -6.40 -5.82
N GLU A 14 6.78 -6.85 -4.59
CA GLU A 14 5.45 -7.23 -4.09
C GLU A 14 4.55 -6.01 -4.03
N THR A 15 5.03 -4.89 -3.48
CA THR A 15 4.25 -3.65 -3.40
C THR A 15 3.86 -3.13 -4.77
N LYS A 16 4.77 -3.16 -5.74
CA LYS A 16 4.46 -2.74 -7.12
C LYS A 16 3.38 -3.62 -7.74
N LYS A 17 3.45 -4.94 -7.54
CA LYS A 17 2.43 -5.87 -8.03
C LYS A 17 1.07 -5.60 -7.41
N ASN A 18 1.00 -5.47 -6.08
CA ASN A 18 -0.24 -5.21 -5.37
C ASN A 18 -0.85 -3.86 -5.76
N LEU A 19 -0.02 -2.83 -5.93
CA LEU A 19 -0.47 -1.51 -6.39
C LEU A 19 -0.99 -1.55 -7.82
N ALA A 20 -0.30 -2.24 -8.73
CA ALA A 20 -0.74 -2.39 -10.11
C ALA A 20 -2.10 -3.11 -10.18
N ASN A 21 -2.26 -4.20 -9.42
CA ASN A 21 -3.53 -4.91 -9.33
C ASN A 21 -4.64 -4.00 -8.78
N PHE A 22 -4.39 -3.27 -7.70
CA PHE A 22 -5.36 -2.31 -7.16
C PHE A 22 -5.81 -1.28 -8.21
N ILE A 23 -4.88 -0.72 -8.99
CA ILE A 23 -5.22 0.27 -10.02
C ILE A 23 -6.04 -0.35 -11.16
N LEU A 24 -5.71 -1.58 -11.57
CA LEU A 24 -6.39 -2.27 -12.67
C LEU A 24 -7.78 -2.78 -12.28
N GLU A 25 -7.95 -3.25 -11.05
CA GLU A 25 -9.18 -3.90 -10.59
C GLU A 25 -10.16 -2.92 -9.93
N SER A 26 -9.67 -1.79 -9.41
CA SER A 26 -10.53 -0.85 -8.69
C SER A 26 -11.34 0.05 -9.62
N SER A 27 -12.64 0.13 -9.36
CA SER A 27 -13.54 1.09 -10.00
C SER A 27 -13.30 2.53 -9.54
N LYS A 28 -12.59 2.72 -8.39
CA LYS A 28 -12.30 4.02 -7.79
C LYS A 28 -10.90 4.02 -7.19
N LEU A 29 -10.05 4.95 -7.63
CA LEU A 29 -8.70 5.14 -7.08
C LEU A 29 -8.74 5.85 -5.72
N SER A 30 -9.30 5.17 -4.73
CA SER A 30 -9.41 5.61 -3.34
C SER A 30 -9.00 4.47 -2.43
N MET A 31 -8.19 4.79 -1.43
CA MET A 31 -7.79 3.82 -0.39
C MET A 31 -8.77 3.76 0.77
N GLY A 32 -9.91 4.48 0.73
CA GLY A 32 -10.83 4.61 1.87
C GLY A 32 -11.24 3.29 2.52
N GLU A 33 -11.70 2.31 1.73
CA GLU A 33 -12.07 0.98 2.25
C GLU A 33 -10.85 0.22 2.80
N TYR A 34 -9.68 0.35 2.18
CA TYR A 34 -8.43 -0.25 2.66
C TYR A 34 -7.94 0.40 3.96
N CYS A 35 -8.10 1.72 4.11
CA CYS A 35 -7.78 2.46 5.32
C CYS A 35 -8.72 2.05 6.46
N GLN A 36 -10.03 1.99 6.22
CA GLN A 36 -10.99 1.54 7.22
C GLN A 36 -10.66 0.11 7.68
N ASN A 37 -10.46 -0.83 6.73
CA ASN A 37 -10.09 -2.20 7.06
C ASN A 37 -8.78 -2.29 7.84
N PHE A 38 -7.81 -1.42 7.53
CA PHE A 38 -6.56 -1.35 8.27
C PHE A 38 -6.79 -0.84 9.70
N GLU A 39 -7.55 0.24 9.87
CA GLU A 39 -7.85 0.86 11.17
C GLU A 39 -8.63 -0.09 12.07
N GLU A 40 -9.64 -0.79 11.54
CA GLU A 40 -10.41 -1.81 12.26
C GLU A 40 -9.50 -2.92 12.78
N LYS A 41 -8.67 -3.52 11.93
CA LYS A 41 -7.72 -4.56 12.34
C LYS A 41 -6.67 -4.05 13.31
N PHE A 42 -6.16 -2.84 13.09
CA PHE A 42 -5.16 -2.25 13.97
C PHE A 42 -5.71 -2.04 15.39
N SER A 43 -7.00 -1.72 15.51
CA SER A 43 -7.66 -1.54 16.81
C SER A 43 -7.83 -2.83 17.64
N GLU A 44 -7.62 -4.00 17.04
CA GLU A 44 -7.67 -5.30 17.73
C GLU A 44 -6.38 -5.63 18.48
N PHE A 45 -5.30 -4.85 18.28
CA PHE A 45 -3.99 -5.02 18.94
C PHE A 45 -3.78 -4.01 20.08
#